data_AF-A0A834BV42-F1
#
_entry.id   AF-A0A834BV42-F1
#
_cell.length_a   1.000
_cell.length_b   1.000
_cell.length_c   1.000
_cell.angle_alpha   90.00
_cell.angle_beta   90.00
_cell.angle_gamma   90.00
#
_symmetry.space_group_name_H-M   'P 1'
#
loop_
_entity.id
_entity.type
_entity.pdbx_description
1 polymer ?
#
loop_
_entity_poly.entity_id
_entity_poly.type
_entity_poly.pdbx_seq_one_letter_code
_entity_poly.pdbx_strand_id
1 'polypeptide(L)'
;MQIVLPTTCFEPEIDGKSPENLTQQIISEMEKSFQHQSHKLSDFDLEEEENYFKALVDQEDEEENNSDISAAEEEDMHPKAKRLLGDTKHFCPVALKNHNVLHPCTDDIAARYRDRTFYFSSQEARDSFLQNPSHFVAHSEPLKPPALRIFMLGPRGSGKSSLSEELSQQLGLFHVQFIEMLQMMIVAKTKTRVSLVDEVVPWSDNFGDLEASIKKFSLGSEEQLEDRGSVQEVVKDLKREC
;
A
#
# COMPACT_ATOMS: atom_id res chain seq x y z
N MET A 1 -65.61 -13.77 -35.16
CA MET A 1 -65.00 -15.07 -34.85
C MET A 1 -63.67 -14.82 -34.15
N GLN A 2 -63.56 -15.13 -32.87
CA GLN A 2 -62.30 -15.44 -32.20
C GLN A 2 -62.67 -16.30 -30.99
N ILE A 3 -62.51 -17.61 -31.15
CA ILE A 3 -62.74 -18.58 -30.08
C ILE A 3 -61.40 -18.66 -29.35
N VAL A 4 -61.33 -18.02 -28.19
CA VAL A 4 -60.17 -18.11 -27.30
C VAL A 4 -60.36 -19.40 -26.48
N LEU A 5 -59.59 -20.43 -26.81
CA LEU A 5 -59.52 -21.64 -25.98
C LEU A 5 -58.73 -21.30 -24.71
N PRO A 6 -59.22 -21.65 -23.50
CA PRO A 6 -58.45 -21.47 -22.28
C PRO A 6 -57.30 -22.48 -22.30
N THR A 7 -56.09 -22.01 -22.61
CA THR A 7 -54.86 -22.78 -22.39
C THR A 7 -54.70 -22.93 -20.88
N THR A 8 -55.07 -24.08 -20.35
CA THR A 8 -54.69 -24.49 -19.00
C THR A 8 -53.21 -24.85 -19.03
N CYS A 9 -52.35 -23.87 -18.76
CA CYS A 9 -50.93 -24.11 -18.54
C CYS A 9 -50.81 -24.87 -17.21
N PHE A 10 -50.51 -26.17 -17.27
CA PHE A 10 -50.11 -26.93 -16.09
C PHE A 10 -48.65 -26.60 -15.80
N GLU A 11 -48.35 -26.11 -14.60
CA GLU A 11 -46.96 -26.05 -14.11
C GLU A 11 -46.55 -27.47 -13.71
N PRO A 12 -45.60 -28.10 -14.43
CA PRO A 12 -45.18 -29.45 -14.09
C PRO A 12 -44.37 -29.42 -12.79
N GLU A 13 -44.81 -30.14 -11.77
CA GLU A 13 -44.01 -30.40 -10.58
C GLU A 13 -43.33 -31.76 -10.72
N ILE A 14 -42.00 -31.78 -10.59
CA ILE A 14 -41.22 -33.02 -10.60
C ILE A 14 -40.78 -33.25 -9.17
N ASP A 15 -41.27 -34.33 -8.55
CA ASP A 15 -40.95 -34.71 -7.17
C ASP A 15 -41.19 -33.59 -6.14
N GLY A 16 -42.32 -32.88 -6.28
CA GLY A 16 -42.71 -31.78 -5.37
C GLY A 16 -41.86 -30.52 -5.49
N LYS A 17 -41.03 -30.41 -6.54
CA LYS A 17 -40.23 -29.22 -6.85
C LYS A 17 -40.63 -28.65 -8.20
N SER A 18 -40.65 -27.32 -8.29
CA SER A 18 -40.74 -26.64 -9.58
C SER A 18 -39.49 -26.95 -10.43
N PRO A 19 -39.63 -26.96 -11.77
CA PRO A 19 -38.50 -27.21 -12.67
C PRO A 19 -37.37 -26.20 -12.46
N GLU A 20 -37.70 -24.94 -12.14
CA GLU A 20 -36.72 -23.90 -11.83
C GLU A 20 -35.87 -24.26 -10.59
N ASN A 21 -36.50 -24.70 -9.50
CA ASN A 21 -35.77 -25.10 -8.30
C ASN A 21 -34.87 -26.31 -8.54
N LEU A 22 -35.35 -27.28 -9.33
CA LEU A 22 -34.54 -28.43 -9.75
C LEU A 22 -33.34 -28.02 -10.59
N THR A 23 -33.52 -27.12 -11.56
CA THR A 23 -32.40 -26.62 -12.36
C THR A 23 -31.37 -25.89 -11.51
N GLN A 24 -31.79 -25.05 -10.55
CA GLN A 24 -30.88 -24.38 -9.63
C GLN A 24 -30.11 -25.37 -8.75
N GLN A 25 -30.78 -26.43 -8.27
CA GLN A 25 -30.12 -27.49 -7.50
C GLN A 25 -29.07 -28.22 -8.34
N ILE A 26 -29.40 -28.60 -9.57
CA ILE A 26 -28.47 -29.27 -10.48
C ILE A 26 -27.27 -28.38 -10.78
N ILE A 27 -27.50 -27.10 -11.08
CA ILE A 27 -26.42 -26.12 -11.29
C ILE A 27 -25.52 -26.05 -10.06
N SER A 28 -26.08 -25.93 -8.86
CA SER A 28 -25.29 -25.87 -7.62
C SER A 28 -24.46 -27.15 -7.37
N GLU A 29 -25.02 -28.33 -7.64
CA GLU A 29 -24.30 -29.60 -7.51
C GLU A 29 -23.20 -29.74 -8.56
N MET A 30 -23.48 -29.37 -9.81
CA MET A 30 -22.48 -29.38 -10.88
C MET A 30 -21.35 -28.39 -10.58
N GLU A 31 -21.66 -27.15 -10.21
CA GLU A 31 -20.67 -26.10 -9.93
C GLU A 31 -19.75 -26.46 -8.75
N LYS A 32 -20.26 -27.13 -7.70
CA LYS A 32 -19.46 -27.55 -6.54
C LYS A 32 -18.21 -28.34 -6.93
N SER A 33 -18.32 -29.22 -7.93
CA SER A 33 -17.19 -30.03 -8.39
C SER A 33 -16.16 -29.23 -9.19
N PHE A 34 -16.54 -28.09 -9.75
CA PHE A 34 -15.65 -27.22 -10.54
C PHE A 34 -15.12 -26.01 -9.76
N GLN A 35 -15.48 -25.88 -8.47
CA GLN A 35 -14.94 -24.82 -7.62
C GLN A 35 -13.52 -25.16 -7.16
N HIS A 36 -12.57 -24.28 -7.47
CA HIS A 36 -11.22 -24.37 -6.90
C HIS A 36 -11.29 -24.35 -5.37
N GLN A 37 -10.62 -25.30 -4.74
CA GLN A 37 -10.49 -25.33 -3.29
C GLN A 37 -9.25 -24.56 -2.86
N SER A 38 -9.42 -23.69 -1.87
CA SER A 38 -8.30 -23.06 -1.20
C SER A 38 -7.78 -23.96 -0.07
N HIS A 39 -6.46 -24.01 0.13
CA HIS A 39 -5.85 -24.76 1.23
C HIS A 39 -4.76 -23.94 1.90
N LYS A 40 -4.49 -24.28 3.17
CA LYS A 40 -3.40 -23.69 3.96
C LYS A 40 -2.09 -24.15 3.34
N LEU A 41 -1.14 -23.23 3.22
CA LEU A 41 0.22 -23.59 2.87
C LEU A 41 0.88 -24.16 4.14
N SER A 42 1.31 -25.41 4.08
CA SER A 42 2.01 -26.11 5.15
C SER A 42 3.51 -26.13 4.89
N ASP A 43 4.32 -26.35 5.94
CA ASP A 43 5.78 -26.45 5.80
C ASP A 43 6.19 -27.56 4.82
N PHE A 44 5.41 -28.64 4.76
CA PHE A 44 5.59 -29.71 3.79
C PHE A 44 5.42 -29.23 2.34
N ASP A 45 4.42 -28.36 2.08
CA ASP A 45 4.24 -27.78 0.75
C ASP A 45 5.44 -26.88 0.37
N LEU A 46 6.03 -26.19 1.36
CA LEU A 46 7.22 -25.36 1.13
C LEU A 46 8.44 -26.22 0.76
N GLU A 47 8.67 -27.30 1.50
CA GLU A 47 9.78 -28.24 1.23
C GLU A 47 9.60 -28.94 -0.11
N GLU A 48 8.38 -29.33 -0.49
CA GLU A 48 8.10 -29.95 -1.78
C GLU A 48 8.33 -28.97 -2.94
N GLU A 49 7.88 -27.71 -2.81
CA GLU A 49 8.14 -26.66 -3.81
C GLU A 49 9.65 -26.39 -3.97
N GLU A 50 10.40 -26.34 -2.87
CA GLU A 50 11.85 -26.13 -2.90
C GLU A 50 12.59 -27.31 -3.56
N ASN A 51 12.20 -28.55 -3.23
CA ASN A 51 12.77 -29.75 -3.84
C ASN A 51 12.48 -29.82 -5.34
N TYR A 52 11.25 -29.49 -5.76
CA TYR A 52 10.87 -29.45 -7.17
C TYR A 52 11.67 -28.39 -7.94
N PHE A 53 11.80 -27.19 -7.37
CA PHE A 53 12.58 -26.11 -8.00
C PHE A 53 14.07 -26.48 -8.10
N LYS A 54 14.63 -27.10 -7.07
CA LYS A 54 16.01 -27.58 -7.09
C LYS A 54 16.22 -28.62 -8.19
N ALA A 55 15.30 -29.57 -8.35
CA ALA A 55 15.37 -30.57 -9.41
C ALA A 55 15.28 -29.96 -10.83
N LEU A 56 14.55 -28.85 -11.01
CA LEU A 56 14.51 -28.12 -12.29
C LEU A 56 15.82 -27.40 -12.58
N VAL A 57 16.41 -26.72 -11.60
CA VAL A 57 17.71 -26.04 -11.76
C VAL A 57 18.80 -27.08 -12.08
N ASP A 58 18.83 -28.20 -11.35
CA ASP A 58 19.78 -29.29 -11.60
C ASP A 58 19.59 -29.90 -13.01
N GLN A 59 18.37 -29.89 -13.59
CA GLN A 59 18.12 -30.32 -14.97
C GLN A 59 18.53 -29.28 -16.02
N GLU A 60 18.26 -27.99 -15.78
CA GLU A 60 18.65 -26.89 -16.67
C GLU A 60 20.17 -26.73 -16.75
N ASP A 61 20.90 -27.03 -15.67
CA ASP A 61 22.37 -27.05 -15.65
C ASP A 61 22.97 -28.24 -16.45
N GLU A 62 22.21 -29.33 -16.65
CA GLU A 62 22.62 -30.46 -17.50
C GLU A 62 22.31 -30.27 -18.99
N GLU A 63 21.44 -29.31 -19.36
CA GLU A 63 21.01 -29.02 -20.75
C GLU A 63 21.51 -27.65 -21.25
N GLU A 64 22.83 -27.48 -21.40
CA GLU A 64 23.54 -26.42 -22.15
C GLU A 64 23.04 -24.94 -22.10
N ASN A 65 23.82 -24.09 -21.43
CA ASN A 65 24.53 -22.96 -22.05
C ASN A 65 23.83 -22.23 -23.24
N ASN A 66 22.71 -21.52 -23.03
CA ASN A 66 22.33 -20.40 -23.89
C ASN A 66 21.31 -19.39 -23.30
N SER A 67 21.83 -18.19 -23.05
CA SER A 67 21.24 -16.85 -23.25
C SER A 67 19.89 -16.47 -22.62
N ASP A 68 20.01 -15.48 -21.73
CA ASP A 68 19.12 -14.32 -21.54
C ASP A 68 17.82 -14.50 -20.72
N ILE A 69 17.98 -14.49 -19.38
CA ILE A 69 17.05 -13.76 -18.50
C ILE A 69 17.84 -12.73 -17.68
N SER A 70 17.60 -11.47 -18.03
CA SER A 70 18.22 -10.27 -17.51
C SER A 70 18.02 -10.07 -16.00
N ALA A 71 19.16 -9.90 -15.32
CA ALA A 71 19.52 -8.96 -14.24
C ALA A 71 18.47 -8.49 -13.21
N ALA A 72 18.93 -8.49 -11.95
CA ALA A 72 18.48 -7.80 -10.72
C ALA A 72 17.92 -8.80 -9.68
N GLU A 73 18.53 -9.08 -8.51
CA GLU A 73 19.59 -8.45 -7.71
C GLU A 73 20.30 -9.59 -6.94
N GLU A 74 21.62 -9.54 -6.82
CA GLU A 74 22.39 -10.35 -5.87
C GLU A 74 22.21 -9.77 -4.47
N GLU A 75 21.41 -10.41 -3.60
CA GLU A 75 21.59 -10.49 -2.13
C GLU A 75 20.66 -11.58 -1.56
N ASP A 76 21.00 -12.86 -1.78
CA ASP A 76 20.83 -13.95 -0.79
C ASP A 76 21.19 -15.30 -1.43
N MET A 77 22.01 -16.07 -0.71
CA MET A 77 22.67 -17.32 -1.14
C MET A 77 21.73 -18.54 -1.29
N HIS A 78 20.46 -18.33 -1.62
CA HIS A 78 19.54 -19.39 -2.03
C HIS A 78 18.53 -18.84 -3.04
N PRO A 79 18.52 -19.30 -4.31
CA PRO A 79 17.48 -18.94 -5.26
C PRO A 79 16.17 -19.56 -4.80
N LYS A 80 15.39 -18.83 -3.99
CA LYS A 80 14.03 -19.21 -3.65
C LYS A 80 13.20 -19.13 -4.93
N ALA A 81 12.49 -20.22 -5.25
CA ALA A 81 11.54 -20.25 -6.33
C ALA A 81 10.64 -19.01 -6.25
N LYS A 82 10.58 -18.20 -7.33
CA LYS A 82 9.67 -17.05 -7.39
C LYS A 82 8.23 -17.58 -7.42
N ARG A 83 7.62 -17.75 -6.24
CA ARG A 83 6.23 -18.23 -6.12
C ARG A 83 5.30 -17.36 -6.95
N LEU A 84 4.33 -17.98 -7.61
CA LEU A 84 3.28 -17.27 -8.33
C LEU A 84 2.36 -16.59 -7.31
N LEU A 85 2.54 -15.29 -7.13
CA LEU A 85 1.76 -14.52 -6.19
C LEU A 85 0.34 -14.24 -6.71
N GLY A 86 -0.59 -14.16 -5.77
CA GLY A 86 -1.95 -13.71 -6.00
C GLY A 86 -2.05 -12.23 -6.42
N ASP A 87 -3.27 -11.79 -6.68
CA ASP A 87 -3.56 -10.42 -7.14
C ASP A 87 -3.07 -9.34 -6.16
N THR A 88 -2.98 -9.69 -4.87
CA THR A 88 -2.55 -8.78 -3.80
C THR A 88 -1.05 -8.85 -3.48
N LYS A 89 -0.27 -9.67 -4.20
CA LYS A 89 1.18 -9.85 -3.96
C LYS A 89 1.49 -10.11 -2.48
N HIS A 90 2.26 -9.23 -1.83
CA HIS A 90 2.66 -9.30 -0.42
C HIS A 90 1.66 -8.66 0.56
N PHE A 91 0.46 -8.29 0.08
CA PHE A 91 -0.56 -7.65 0.90
C PHE A 91 -1.72 -8.58 1.21
N CYS A 92 -2.31 -8.40 2.39
CA CYS A 92 -3.47 -9.16 2.84
C CYS A 92 -4.72 -8.86 1.98
N PRO A 93 -5.31 -9.85 1.28
CA PRO A 93 -6.50 -9.64 0.45
C PRO A 93 -7.74 -9.33 1.30
N VAL A 94 -7.81 -9.90 2.51
CA VAL A 94 -8.93 -9.70 3.44
C VAL A 94 -8.91 -8.28 4.00
N ALA A 95 -7.74 -7.76 4.37
CA ALA A 95 -7.60 -6.39 4.85
C ALA A 95 -7.93 -5.37 3.74
N LEU A 96 -7.52 -5.67 2.50
CA LEU A 96 -7.85 -4.84 1.35
C LEU A 96 -9.37 -4.80 1.13
N LYS A 97 -10.06 -5.94 1.18
CA LYS A 97 -11.52 -5.99 0.96
C LYS A 97 -12.34 -5.39 2.10
N ASN A 98 -11.98 -5.71 3.35
CA ASN A 98 -12.79 -5.33 4.53
C ASN A 98 -12.51 -3.89 4.99
N HIS A 99 -11.25 -3.47 4.95
CA HIS A 99 -10.82 -2.18 5.50
C HIS A 99 -10.36 -1.19 4.43
N ASN A 100 -10.25 -1.61 3.16
CA ASN A 100 -9.65 -0.80 2.09
C ASN A 100 -8.26 -0.28 2.50
N VAL A 101 -7.42 -1.19 3.02
CA VAL A 101 -6.04 -0.90 3.41
C VAL A 101 -5.12 -1.98 2.88
N LEU A 102 -3.98 -1.58 2.31
CA LEU A 102 -2.89 -2.48 1.96
C LEU A 102 -2.06 -2.75 3.23
N HIS A 103 -2.26 -3.92 3.82
CA HIS A 103 -1.49 -4.35 4.98
C HIS A 103 -0.37 -5.30 4.50
N PRO A 104 0.91 -4.93 4.65
CA PRO A 104 2.02 -5.79 4.26
C PRO A 104 2.05 -7.03 5.15
N CYS A 105 2.33 -8.20 4.56
CA CYS A 105 2.35 -9.48 5.27
C CYS A 105 3.69 -10.17 5.09
N THR A 106 4.08 -10.93 6.12
CA THR A 106 5.17 -11.90 6.03
C THR A 106 4.69 -13.19 5.37
N ASP A 107 5.64 -14.04 4.98
CA ASP A 107 5.41 -15.34 4.37
C ASP A 107 4.97 -16.43 5.36
N ASP A 108 4.92 -16.11 6.66
CA ASP A 108 4.53 -17.03 7.74
C ASP A 108 3.09 -17.54 7.64
N ILE A 109 2.16 -16.70 7.17
CA ILE A 109 0.74 -17.03 7.11
C ILE A 109 0.29 -16.95 5.66
N ALA A 110 0.30 -18.09 4.99
CA ALA A 110 -0.05 -18.22 3.57
C ALA A 110 -1.19 -19.22 3.30
N ALA A 111 -1.87 -19.02 2.16
CA ALA A 111 -2.82 -19.97 1.59
C ALA A 111 -2.72 -19.96 0.06
N ARG A 112 -2.99 -21.12 -0.55
CA ARG A 112 -2.98 -21.29 -2.00
C ARG A 112 -4.41 -21.36 -2.54
N TYR A 113 -4.68 -20.63 -3.61
CA TYR A 113 -5.95 -20.64 -4.34
C TYR A 113 -5.71 -20.36 -5.82
N ARG A 114 -6.24 -21.23 -6.70
CA ARG A 114 -6.02 -21.15 -8.17
C ARG A 114 -4.53 -21.07 -8.54
N ASP A 115 -3.71 -21.93 -7.95
CA ASP A 115 -2.25 -22.00 -8.14
C ASP A 115 -1.50 -20.68 -7.85
N ARG A 116 -2.13 -19.82 -7.04
CA ARG A 116 -1.55 -18.56 -6.57
C ARG A 116 -1.47 -18.55 -5.05
N THR A 117 -0.37 -18.02 -4.55
CA THR A 117 -0.11 -17.90 -3.11
C THR A 117 -0.52 -16.51 -2.62
N PHE A 118 -1.30 -16.49 -1.53
CA PHE A 118 -1.75 -15.29 -0.84
C PHE A 118 -1.21 -15.26 0.58
N TYR A 119 -0.80 -14.07 1.03
CA TYR A 119 -0.32 -13.84 2.39
C TYR A 119 -1.35 -13.10 3.24
N PHE A 120 -1.30 -13.31 4.55
CA PHE A 120 -2.29 -12.79 5.49
C PHE A 120 -1.64 -12.13 6.70
N SER A 121 -2.30 -11.09 7.21
CA SER A 121 -1.86 -10.37 8.40
C SER A 121 -2.13 -11.12 9.70
N SER A 122 -3.09 -12.04 9.69
CA SER A 122 -3.48 -12.84 10.85
C SER A 122 -4.05 -14.19 10.42
N GLN A 123 -4.04 -15.16 11.33
CA GLN A 123 -4.64 -16.48 11.09
C GLN A 123 -6.15 -16.39 10.86
N GLU A 124 -6.83 -15.48 11.55
CA GLU A 124 -8.26 -15.20 11.38
C GLU A 124 -8.58 -14.74 9.96
N ALA A 125 -7.74 -13.85 9.39
CA ALA A 125 -7.88 -13.40 8.01
C ALA A 125 -7.72 -14.57 7.03
N ARG A 126 -6.71 -15.41 7.22
CA ARG A 126 -6.52 -16.62 6.39
C ARG A 126 -7.73 -17.55 6.48
N ASP A 127 -8.23 -17.83 7.68
CA ASP A 127 -9.36 -18.74 7.85
C ASP A 127 -10.65 -18.17 7.23
N SER A 128 -10.86 -16.85 7.30
CA SER A 128 -11.95 -16.18 6.56
C SER A 128 -11.79 -16.31 5.05
N PHE A 129 -10.56 -16.19 4.53
CA PHE A 129 -10.27 -16.41 3.11
C PHE A 129 -10.55 -17.85 2.68
N LEU A 130 -10.17 -18.84 3.49
CA LEU A 130 -10.38 -20.26 3.17
C LEU A 130 -11.86 -20.64 3.11
N GLN A 131 -12.73 -19.93 3.85
CA GLN A 131 -14.17 -20.16 3.82
C GLN A 131 -14.79 -19.70 2.49
N ASN A 132 -14.35 -18.56 1.95
CA ASN A 132 -14.91 -17.97 0.73
C ASN A 132 -13.82 -17.25 -0.08
N PRO A 133 -12.91 -17.98 -0.74
CA PRO A 133 -11.75 -17.38 -1.41
C PRO A 133 -12.16 -16.54 -2.62
N SER A 134 -13.24 -16.91 -3.32
CA SER A 134 -13.76 -16.15 -4.45
C SER A 134 -14.04 -14.68 -4.07
N HIS A 135 -14.62 -14.41 -2.91
CA HIS A 135 -15.00 -13.06 -2.49
C HIS A 135 -13.82 -12.07 -2.38
N PHE A 136 -12.61 -12.58 -2.11
CA PHE A 136 -11.41 -11.78 -1.87
C PHE A 136 -10.49 -11.66 -3.10
N VAL A 137 -10.70 -12.46 -4.13
CA VAL A 137 -9.85 -12.55 -5.34
C VAL A 137 -10.51 -11.78 -6.50
N ALA A 138 -9.69 -11.23 -7.40
CA ALA A 138 -10.22 -10.58 -8.60
C ALA A 138 -10.88 -11.62 -9.51
N HIS A 139 -12.10 -11.34 -9.96
CA HIS A 139 -12.79 -12.20 -10.93
C HIS A 139 -12.66 -11.64 -12.35
N SER A 140 -13.28 -10.49 -12.59
CA SER A 140 -13.34 -9.84 -13.91
C SER A 140 -12.59 -8.50 -13.94
N GLU A 141 -12.57 -7.77 -12.83
CA GLU A 141 -11.92 -6.47 -12.71
C GLU A 141 -10.71 -6.55 -11.77
N PRO A 142 -9.63 -5.82 -12.07
CA PRO A 142 -8.48 -5.72 -11.16
C PRO A 142 -8.90 -5.08 -9.84
N LEU A 143 -8.27 -5.52 -8.75
CA LEU A 143 -8.51 -4.95 -7.43
C LEU A 143 -8.12 -3.47 -7.43
N LYS A 144 -9.06 -2.62 -7.02
CA LYS A 144 -8.82 -1.18 -6.92
C LYS A 144 -7.93 -0.91 -5.70
N PRO A 145 -6.79 -0.21 -5.87
CA PRO A 145 -5.96 0.16 -4.74
C PRO A 145 -6.70 1.17 -3.85
N PRO A 146 -6.39 1.20 -2.54
CA PRO A 146 -6.98 2.17 -1.65
C PRO A 146 -6.54 3.59 -2.01
N ALA A 147 -7.35 4.59 -1.62
CA ALA A 147 -7.02 5.99 -1.85
C ALA A 147 -5.67 6.37 -1.22
N LEU A 148 -4.86 7.10 -1.98
CA LEU A 148 -3.55 7.59 -1.53
C LEU A 148 -3.73 8.55 -0.35
N ARG A 149 -2.97 8.31 0.73
CA ARG A 149 -2.95 9.16 1.93
C ARG A 149 -1.54 9.74 2.09
N ILE A 150 -1.42 11.04 1.88
CA ILE A 150 -0.14 11.77 1.96
C ILE A 150 -0.20 12.66 3.20
N PHE A 151 0.83 12.57 4.04
CA PHE A 151 0.96 13.39 5.23
C PHE A 151 2.23 14.24 5.15
N MET A 152 2.05 15.56 5.26
CA MET A 152 3.14 16.53 5.09
C MET A 152 3.72 16.93 6.45
N LEU A 153 5.01 16.67 6.64
CA LEU A 153 5.73 16.88 7.90
C LEU A 153 6.81 17.96 7.78
N GLY A 154 7.10 18.65 8.90
CA GLY A 154 8.26 19.52 9.06
C GLY A 154 7.98 20.78 9.90
N PRO A 155 8.91 21.76 9.91
CA PRO A 155 8.82 22.96 10.75
C PRO A 155 7.77 23.98 10.26
N ARG A 156 7.28 24.85 11.15
CA ARG A 156 6.38 25.95 10.77
C ARG A 156 7.04 26.89 9.77
N GLY A 157 6.23 27.47 8.88
CA GLY A 157 6.70 28.40 7.86
C GLY A 157 7.37 27.77 6.64
N SER A 158 7.60 26.44 6.60
CA SER A 158 8.23 25.80 5.43
C SER A 158 7.33 25.69 4.18
N GLY A 159 6.14 26.30 4.19
CA GLY A 159 5.20 26.22 3.07
C GLY A 159 4.46 24.89 2.89
N LYS A 160 4.44 24.00 3.92
CA LYS A 160 3.73 22.70 3.86
C LYS A 160 2.30 22.80 3.35
N SER A 161 1.52 23.72 3.92
CA SER A 161 0.10 23.90 3.56
C SER A 161 -0.08 24.39 2.13
N SER A 162 0.80 25.29 1.67
CA SER A 162 0.77 25.79 0.30
C SER A 162 1.14 24.70 -0.70
N LEU A 163 2.20 23.94 -0.42
CA LEU A 163 2.62 22.81 -1.25
C LEU A 163 1.56 21.70 -1.26
N SER A 164 0.93 21.39 -0.12
CA SER A 164 -0.11 20.36 -0.06
C SER A 164 -1.37 20.77 -0.81
N GLU A 165 -1.71 22.04 -0.81
CA GLU A 165 -2.81 22.58 -1.61
C GLU A 165 -2.52 22.44 -3.11
N GLU A 166 -1.36 22.89 -3.58
CA GLU A 166 -0.97 22.76 -4.99
C GLU A 166 -0.91 21.29 -5.43
N LEU A 167 -0.30 20.43 -4.62
CA LEU A 167 -0.20 19.00 -4.88
C LEU A 167 -1.58 18.33 -4.93
N SER A 168 -2.51 18.76 -4.08
CA SER A 168 -3.88 18.24 -4.10
C SER A 168 -4.62 18.56 -5.39
N GLN A 169 -4.42 19.76 -5.94
CA GLN A 169 -5.03 20.18 -7.20
C GLN A 169 -4.44 19.41 -8.39
N GLN A 170 -3.11 19.23 -8.40
CA GLN A 170 -2.42 18.47 -9.44
C GLN A 170 -2.83 16.99 -9.47
N LEU A 171 -2.97 16.37 -8.30
CA LEU A 171 -3.30 14.95 -8.17
C LEU A 171 -4.81 14.67 -8.06
N GLY A 172 -5.65 15.70 -8.02
CA GLY A 172 -7.09 15.57 -7.78
C GLY A 172 -7.42 14.93 -6.43
N LEU A 173 -6.57 15.14 -5.41
CA LEU A 173 -6.74 14.57 -4.08
C LEU A 173 -7.52 15.50 -3.15
N PHE A 174 -8.16 14.93 -2.14
CA PHE A 174 -8.84 15.70 -1.11
C PHE A 174 -7.82 16.31 -0.14
N HIS A 175 -7.73 17.64 -0.12
CA HIS A 175 -6.84 18.37 0.78
C HIS A 175 -7.48 18.60 2.15
N VAL A 176 -6.83 18.13 3.21
CA VAL A 176 -7.30 18.30 4.60
C VAL A 176 -6.38 19.24 5.37
N GLN A 177 -6.84 20.46 5.62
CA GLN A 177 -6.20 21.37 6.56
C GLN A 177 -6.64 21.03 7.99
N PHE A 178 -5.92 20.09 8.61
CA PHE A 178 -6.32 19.49 9.88
C PHE A 178 -6.58 20.51 11.00
N ILE A 179 -5.71 21.50 11.16
CA ILE A 179 -5.82 22.52 12.20
C ILE A 179 -7.09 23.36 12.01
N GLU A 180 -7.38 23.81 10.79
CA GLU A 180 -8.57 24.60 10.49
C GLU A 180 -9.85 23.78 10.67
N MET A 181 -9.84 22.53 10.22
CA MET A 181 -10.98 21.62 10.37
C MET A 181 -11.29 21.31 11.84
N LEU A 182 -10.26 21.05 12.65
CA LEU A 182 -10.41 20.90 14.09
C LEU A 182 -10.98 22.17 14.72
N GLN A 183 -10.44 23.34 14.36
CA GLN A 183 -10.91 24.61 14.88
C GLN A 183 -12.39 24.85 14.56
N MET A 184 -12.83 24.53 13.34
CA MET A 184 -14.25 24.59 12.96
C MET A 184 -15.12 23.68 13.84
N MET A 185 -14.69 22.43 14.08
CA MET A 185 -15.41 21.50 14.95
C MET A 185 -15.47 21.96 16.42
N ILE A 186 -14.39 22.55 16.93
CA ILE A 186 -14.33 23.05 18.30
C ILE A 186 -15.21 24.29 18.45
N VAL A 187 -15.13 25.26 17.54
CA VAL A 187 -15.96 26.47 17.56
C VAL A 187 -17.44 26.11 17.47
N ALA A 188 -17.81 25.10 16.68
CA ALA A 188 -19.20 24.63 16.61
C ALA A 188 -19.73 24.11 17.96
N LYS A 189 -18.88 23.49 18.79
CA LYS A 189 -19.27 22.93 20.10
C LYS A 189 -19.13 23.94 21.25
N THR A 190 -18.02 24.66 21.30
CA THR A 190 -17.61 25.50 22.43
C THR A 190 -17.90 26.98 22.21
N LYS A 191 -18.24 27.40 20.98
CA LYS A 191 -18.44 28.80 20.55
C LYS A 191 -17.24 29.71 20.75
N THR A 192 -16.08 29.15 21.11
CA THR A 192 -14.83 29.87 21.33
C THR A 192 -13.76 29.31 20.42
N ARG A 193 -12.89 30.20 19.92
CA ARG A 193 -11.68 29.82 19.18
C ARG A 193 -10.59 29.47 20.18
N VAL A 194 -9.92 28.35 19.96
CA VAL A 194 -8.73 27.96 20.73
C VAL A 194 -7.51 28.53 20.01
N SER A 195 -6.64 29.23 20.75
CA SER A 195 -5.35 29.70 20.22
C SER A 195 -4.38 28.53 20.08
N LEU A 196 -3.51 28.59 19.08
CA LEU A 196 -2.42 27.62 18.97
C LEU A 196 -1.36 27.94 20.04
N VAL A 197 -0.89 26.93 20.77
CA VAL A 197 0.10 27.08 21.86
C VAL A 197 1.34 27.87 21.41
N ASP A 198 1.74 27.70 20.16
CA ASP A 198 2.93 28.35 19.60
C ASP A 198 2.73 29.81 19.18
N GLU A 199 1.49 30.32 19.12
CA GLU A 199 1.22 31.76 19.00
C GLU A 199 1.44 32.48 20.33
N VAL A 200 1.53 31.73 21.44
CA VAL A 200 1.60 32.25 22.80
C VAL A 200 3.06 32.41 23.27
N VAL A 201 4.07 32.12 22.45
CA VAL A 201 5.46 32.44 22.81
C VAL A 201 5.65 33.94 22.66
N PRO A 202 5.74 34.72 23.76
CA PRO A 202 6.01 36.13 23.65
C PRO A 202 7.43 36.25 23.11
N TRP A 203 7.60 36.98 22.03
CA TRP A 203 8.92 37.41 21.54
C TRP A 203 9.55 38.45 22.49
N SER A 204 9.46 38.27 23.80
CA SER A 204 9.90 39.29 24.75
C SER A 204 11.29 39.05 25.32
N ASP A 205 11.86 37.85 25.27
CA ASP A 205 12.95 37.58 26.21
C ASP A 205 14.33 37.29 25.61
N ASN A 206 14.60 37.48 24.30
CA ASN A 206 15.96 37.24 23.76
C ASN A 206 16.41 38.14 22.57
N PHE A 207 15.83 39.33 22.37
CA PHE A 207 16.40 40.28 21.38
C PHE A 207 17.67 40.99 21.90
N GLY A 208 17.82 41.11 23.22
CA GLY A 208 18.98 41.77 23.84
C GLY A 208 20.31 41.06 23.55
N ASP A 209 20.31 39.72 23.55
CA ASP A 209 21.52 38.93 23.30
C ASP A 209 21.92 38.90 21.82
N LEU A 210 20.95 39.00 20.91
CA LEU A 210 21.20 39.07 19.48
C LEU A 210 21.77 40.43 19.08
N GLU A 211 21.20 41.53 19.59
CA GLU A 211 21.75 42.87 19.39
C GLU A 211 23.13 43.02 20.02
N ALA A 212 23.36 42.46 21.22
CA ALA A 212 24.68 42.44 21.85
C ALA A 212 25.70 41.64 21.05
N SER A 213 25.28 40.53 20.41
CA SER A 213 26.14 39.71 19.56
C SER A 213 26.45 40.39 18.22
N ILE A 214 25.48 41.07 17.62
CA ILE A 214 25.67 41.88 16.41
C ILE A 214 26.62 43.06 16.70
N LYS A 215 26.46 43.71 17.86
CA LYS A 215 27.30 44.83 18.29
C LYS A 215 28.74 44.40 18.62
N LYS A 216 28.92 43.23 19.23
CA LYS A 216 30.25 42.61 19.44
C LYS A 216 30.94 42.27 18.12
N PHE A 217 30.20 41.81 17.11
CA PHE A 217 30.74 41.56 15.78
C PHE A 217 31.15 42.84 15.05
N SER A 218 30.40 43.94 15.21
CA SER A 218 30.73 45.24 14.58
C SER A 218 31.87 46.00 15.27
N LEU A 219 32.14 45.74 16.55
CA LEU A 219 33.25 46.37 17.30
C LEU A 219 34.56 45.56 17.26
N GLY A 220 34.50 44.29 16.86
CA GLY A 220 35.69 43.43 16.72
C GLY A 220 36.48 43.63 15.42
N SER A 221 36.03 44.50 14.50
CA SER A 221 36.64 44.69 13.18
C SER A 221 37.59 45.90 13.07
N GLU A 222 37.81 46.68 14.13
CA GLU A 222 38.69 47.86 14.09
C GLU A 222 40.05 47.70 14.80
N GLU A 223 40.29 46.64 15.56
CA GLU A 223 41.60 46.36 16.15
C GLU A 223 42.10 44.96 15.73
N GLN A 224 42.62 44.87 14.51
CA GLN A 224 43.76 44.03 14.09
C GLN A 224 43.86 44.02 12.56
N LEU A 225 44.12 45.20 11.99
CA LEU A 225 44.92 45.31 10.77
C LEU A 225 46.38 45.27 11.24
N GLU A 226 47.01 44.09 11.11
CA GLU A 226 48.45 43.84 10.96
C GLU A 226 48.77 42.41 11.45
N ASP A 227 48.65 41.40 10.59
CA ASP A 227 49.79 40.61 10.09
C ASP A 227 49.32 39.56 9.06
N ARG A 228 50.27 39.10 8.27
CA ARG A 228 50.17 38.50 6.93
C ARG A 228 49.68 37.05 6.91
N GLY A 229 49.15 36.66 5.74
CA GLY A 229 49.56 35.40 5.12
C GLY A 229 48.47 34.44 4.67
N SER A 230 48.27 34.38 3.34
CA SER A 230 47.92 33.18 2.56
C SER A 230 46.65 32.38 2.92
N VAL A 231 45.49 32.82 2.39
CA VAL A 231 44.43 31.90 1.93
C VAL A 231 43.70 32.52 0.73
N GLN A 232 44.39 32.68 -0.41
CA GLN A 232 43.74 33.07 -1.68
C GLN A 232 43.99 32.08 -2.83
N GLU A 233 44.51 30.89 -2.54
CA GLU A 233 44.87 29.91 -3.57
C GLU A 233 44.09 28.59 -3.50
N VAL A 234 43.05 28.48 -2.66
CA VAL A 234 42.23 27.24 -2.57
C VAL A 234 40.86 27.38 -3.24
N VAL A 235 40.41 28.59 -3.58
CA VAL A 235 39.06 28.83 -4.15
C VAL A 235 39.04 28.90 -5.68
N LYS A 236 40.20 28.83 -6.35
CA LYS A 236 40.26 28.86 -7.83
C LYS A 236 40.23 27.49 -8.51
N ASP A 237 40.44 26.40 -7.77
CA ASP A 237 40.52 25.06 -8.38
C ASP A 237 39.23 24.24 -8.35
N LEU A 238 38.17 24.70 -7.65
CA LEU A 238 36.87 23.99 -7.62
C LEU A 238 35.83 24.48 -8.64
N LYS A 239 36.23 25.31 -9.62
CA LYS A 239 35.33 25.81 -10.68
C LYS A 239 35.76 25.41 -12.10
N ARG A 240 36.58 24.37 -12.25
CA ARG A 240 36.93 23.80 -13.57
C ARG A 240 36.48 22.37 -13.81
N GLU A 241 35.81 21.71 -12.88
CA GLU A 241 35.21 20.39 -13.11
C GLU A 241 33.76 20.36 -12.60
N CYS A 242 32.88 21.00 -13.37
CA CYS A 242 31.46 20.69 -13.58
C CYS A 242 31.02 21.39 -14.87
#